data_AF-A0A7S3D6W9-F1
#
_entry.id   AF-A0A7S3D6W9-F1
#
_cell.length_a   1.000
_cell.length_b   1.000
_cell.length_c   1.000
_cell.angle_alpha   90.00
_cell.angle_beta   90.00
_cell.angle_gamma   90.00
#
_symmetry.space_group_name_H-M   'P 1'
#
loop_
_entity.id
_entity.type
_entity.pdbx_description
1 polymer ?
#
loop_
_entity_poly.entity_id
_entity_poly.type
_entity_poly.pdbx_seq_one_letter_code
_entity_poly.pdbx_strand_id
1 'polypeptide(L)'
;MTWLEKAAELDHPTALFECGKELWSSEQEQERKDKAISFLRSAGEKGNYQAVFHLAAALREREGTQSKEAFQLALKAAEGGIEEAWVVVGDSYLKGEGTDKRLVSSLQWYRKAAGKGDHSAMIRLGEVILDHDGLSIGGQSRDELLEEAEKWLRLASDPPEAEALYQLSRCLRRVDYIGVNIIEGVEKLKAAAELGQVTAQNTLGVCLIV
;
A
#
# COMPACT_ATOMS: atom_id res chain seq x y z
N MET A 1 22.61 23.27 -19.60
CA MET A 1 21.23 23.57 -19.99
C MET A 1 20.74 22.52 -20.97
N THR A 2 20.10 21.47 -20.45
CA THR A 2 19.49 20.40 -21.26
C THR A 2 18.20 20.91 -21.92
N TRP A 3 17.68 20.18 -22.90
CA TRP A 3 16.35 20.49 -23.48
C TRP A 3 15.23 20.39 -22.44
N LEU A 4 15.40 19.49 -21.46
CA LEU A 4 14.50 19.32 -20.33
C LEU A 4 14.44 20.60 -19.47
N GLU A 5 15.60 21.16 -19.12
CA GLU A 5 15.70 22.40 -18.34
C GLU A 5 15.05 23.59 -19.08
N LYS A 6 15.26 23.71 -20.40
CA LYS A 6 14.59 24.74 -21.21
C LYS A 6 13.07 24.59 -21.24
N ALA A 7 12.56 23.36 -21.33
CA ALA A 7 11.13 23.10 -21.30
C ALA A 7 10.52 23.34 -19.90
N ALA A 8 11.28 23.10 -18.84
CA ALA A 8 10.90 23.42 -17.47
C ALA A 8 10.87 24.94 -17.22
N GLU A 9 11.81 25.71 -17.79
CA GLU A 9 11.77 27.19 -17.78
C GLU A 9 10.54 27.75 -18.50
N LEU A 10 10.05 27.03 -19.51
CA LEU A 10 8.78 27.31 -20.20
C LEU A 10 7.56 26.71 -19.49
N ASP A 11 7.71 26.28 -18.25
CA ASP A 11 6.61 25.83 -17.39
C ASP A 11 5.88 24.57 -17.87
N HIS A 12 6.52 23.73 -18.70
CA HIS A 12 5.92 22.50 -19.21
C HIS A 12 5.79 21.45 -18.09
N PRO A 13 4.57 20.93 -17.80
CA PRO A 13 4.31 20.13 -16.60
C PRO A 13 5.06 18.79 -16.55
N THR A 14 5.29 18.15 -17.70
CA THR A 14 6.10 16.92 -17.76
C THR A 14 7.58 17.22 -17.59
N ALA A 15 8.07 18.36 -18.10
CA ALA A 15 9.48 18.71 -18.00
C ALA A 15 9.83 19.11 -16.55
N LEU A 16 8.95 19.88 -15.90
CA LEU A 16 9.04 20.20 -14.47
C LEU A 16 9.06 18.93 -13.61
N PHE A 17 8.19 17.95 -13.93
CA PHE A 17 8.17 16.67 -13.24
C PHE A 17 9.49 15.89 -13.39
N GLU A 18 9.96 15.71 -14.62
CA GLU A 18 11.20 14.98 -14.89
C GLU A 18 12.41 15.68 -14.24
N CYS A 19 12.51 17.00 -14.34
CA CYS A 19 13.55 17.77 -13.64
C CYS A 19 13.45 17.60 -12.11
N GLY A 20 12.24 17.62 -11.55
CA GLY A 20 12.01 17.42 -10.12
C GLY A 20 12.48 16.03 -9.65
N LYS A 21 12.18 14.99 -10.43
CA LYS A 21 12.62 13.61 -10.16
C LYS A 21 14.14 13.45 -10.25
N GLU A 22 14.77 14.01 -11.28
CA GLU A 22 16.24 13.98 -11.45
C GLU A 22 16.94 14.66 -10.26
N LEU A 23 16.49 15.87 -9.89
CA LEU A 23 17.04 16.62 -8.76
C LEU A 23 16.86 15.89 -7.42
N TRP A 24 15.76 15.14 -7.26
CA TRP A 24 15.54 14.31 -6.06
C TRP A 24 16.48 13.11 -6.00
N SER A 25 16.83 12.52 -7.14
CA SER A 25 17.66 11.31 -7.24
C SER A 25 19.17 11.56 -7.06
N SER A 26 19.64 12.79 -7.23
CA SER A 26 21.07 13.11 -7.07
C SER A 26 21.46 13.17 -5.59
N GLU A 27 22.37 12.30 -5.16
CA GLU A 27 22.91 12.32 -3.79
C GLU A 27 23.66 13.64 -3.52
N GLN A 28 23.09 14.42 -2.59
CA GLN A 28 23.68 15.52 -1.81
C GLN A 28 23.63 16.93 -2.42
N GLU A 29 22.51 17.63 -2.18
CA GLU A 29 22.46 19.04 -1.75
C GLU A 29 21.03 19.37 -1.23
N GLN A 30 20.87 19.87 0.00
CA GLN A 30 19.54 20.24 0.54
C GLN A 30 18.83 21.25 -0.38
N GLU A 31 19.59 22.17 -0.97
CA GLU A 31 19.12 23.16 -1.94
C GLU A 31 18.48 22.50 -3.18
N ARG A 32 19.03 21.37 -3.66
CA ARG A 32 18.44 20.65 -4.79
C ARG A 32 17.16 19.91 -4.41
N LYS A 33 17.07 19.37 -3.19
CA LYS A 33 15.80 18.79 -2.69
C LYS A 33 14.71 19.85 -2.59
N ASP A 34 15.04 21.06 -2.15
CA ASP A 34 14.08 22.17 -2.10
C ASP A 34 13.69 22.63 -3.52
N LYS A 35 14.63 22.65 -4.47
CA LYS A 35 14.35 22.93 -5.89
C LYS A 35 13.51 21.82 -6.56
N ALA A 36 13.74 20.56 -6.20
CA ALA A 36 12.93 19.44 -6.67
C ALA A 36 11.49 19.58 -6.19
N ILE A 37 11.29 19.89 -4.90
CA ILE A 37 9.98 20.14 -4.30
C ILE A 37 9.26 21.30 -5.01
N SER A 38 9.97 22.39 -5.33
CA SER A 38 9.34 23.53 -6.04
C SER A 38 8.91 23.17 -7.46
N PHE A 39 9.72 22.40 -8.19
CA PHE A 39 9.38 21.90 -9.54
C PHE A 39 8.21 20.92 -9.52
N LEU A 40 8.20 19.97 -8.58
CA LEU A 40 7.09 19.03 -8.42
C LEU A 40 5.79 19.76 -8.05
N ARG A 41 5.86 20.79 -7.21
CA ARG A 41 4.70 21.62 -6.86
C ARG A 41 4.15 22.37 -8.07
N SER A 42 5.01 23.05 -8.84
CA SER A 42 4.60 23.74 -10.07
C SER A 42 3.98 22.78 -11.09
N ALA A 43 4.58 21.61 -11.30
CA ALA A 43 4.01 20.58 -12.18
C ALA A 43 2.63 20.11 -11.70
N GLY A 44 2.47 19.90 -10.38
CA GLY A 44 1.21 19.48 -9.77
C GLY A 44 0.10 20.53 -9.85
N GLU A 45 0.43 21.82 -9.71
CA GLU A 45 -0.50 22.95 -9.92
C GLU A 45 -1.00 23.00 -11.36
N LYS A 46 -0.18 22.56 -12.32
CA LYS A 46 -0.54 22.44 -13.74
C LYS A 46 -1.21 21.10 -14.09
N GLY A 47 -1.66 20.33 -13.10
CA GLY A 47 -2.45 19.11 -13.30
C GLY A 47 -1.66 17.82 -13.47
N ASN A 48 -0.34 17.82 -13.25
CA ASN A 48 0.45 16.59 -13.29
C ASN A 48 0.31 15.81 -11.97
N TYR A 49 -0.59 14.82 -11.92
CA TYR A 49 -0.82 14.01 -10.72
C TYR A 49 0.36 13.12 -10.33
N GLN A 50 1.21 12.71 -11.27
CA GLN A 50 2.46 12.01 -10.93
C GLN A 50 3.39 12.94 -10.15
N ALA A 51 3.51 14.20 -10.57
CA ALA A 51 4.27 15.19 -9.79
C ALA A 51 3.68 15.44 -8.40
N VAL A 52 2.34 15.44 -8.27
CA VAL A 52 1.66 15.53 -6.97
C VAL A 52 2.02 14.34 -6.07
N PHE A 53 2.02 13.12 -6.61
CA PHE A 53 2.40 11.91 -5.86
C PHE A 53 3.87 11.96 -5.41
N HIS A 54 4.78 12.33 -6.30
CA HIS A 54 6.19 12.47 -5.97
C HIS A 54 6.45 13.60 -4.98
N LEU A 55 5.70 14.70 -5.04
CA LEU A 55 5.74 15.75 -4.03
C LEU A 55 5.30 15.23 -2.65
N ALA A 56 4.24 14.43 -2.60
CA ALA A 56 3.78 13.81 -1.37
C ALA A 56 4.88 12.93 -0.74
N ALA A 57 5.54 12.09 -1.55
CA ALA A 57 6.66 11.27 -1.11
C ALA A 57 7.84 12.12 -0.60
N ALA A 58 8.19 13.19 -1.32
CA ALA A 58 9.26 14.11 -0.94
C ALA A 58 9.00 14.81 0.40
N LEU A 59 7.77 15.30 0.61
CA LEU A 59 7.39 15.92 1.87
C LEU A 59 7.32 14.89 3.01
N ARG A 60 6.87 13.66 2.74
CA ARG A 60 6.86 12.58 3.72
C ARG A 60 8.29 12.19 4.15
N GLU A 61 9.26 12.20 3.25
CA GLU A 61 10.68 11.97 3.60
C GLU A 61 11.23 13.13 4.44
N ARG A 62 10.90 14.38 4.07
CA ARG A 62 11.43 15.59 4.73
C ARG A 62 10.82 15.84 6.11
N GLU A 63 9.52 15.65 6.25
CA GLU A 63 8.72 16.04 7.42
C GLU A 63 8.24 14.84 8.24
N GLY A 64 8.40 13.62 7.70
CA GLY A 64 7.96 12.38 8.30
C GLY A 64 6.52 12.00 7.93
N THR A 65 6.11 10.83 8.41
CA THR A 65 4.80 10.21 8.09
C THR A 65 3.61 10.98 8.64
N GLN A 66 3.81 11.85 9.63
CA GLN A 66 2.76 12.66 10.24
C GLN A 66 2.47 13.99 9.50
N SER A 67 3.15 14.25 8.37
CA SER A 67 2.87 15.43 7.55
C SER A 67 1.47 15.35 6.95
N LYS A 68 0.60 16.27 7.38
CA LYS A 68 -0.76 16.42 6.84
C LYS A 68 -0.74 16.85 5.39
N GLU A 69 0.22 17.69 5.00
CA GLU A 69 0.37 18.13 3.61
C GLU A 69 0.72 16.95 2.70
N ALA A 70 1.69 16.13 3.11
CA ALA A 70 2.05 14.92 2.36
C ALA A 70 0.84 13.99 2.18
N PHE A 71 0.05 13.77 3.23
CA PHE A 71 -1.17 12.98 3.13
C PHE A 71 -2.19 13.58 2.15
N GLN A 72 -2.47 14.88 2.24
CA GLN A 72 -3.43 15.54 1.35
C GLN A 72 -3.01 15.47 -0.13
N LEU A 73 -1.71 15.59 -0.41
CA LEU A 73 -1.18 15.44 -1.76
C LEU A 73 -1.27 13.99 -2.24
N ALA A 74 -0.94 13.00 -1.39
CA ALA A 74 -1.12 11.59 -1.74
C ALA A 74 -2.59 11.26 -2.04
N LEU A 75 -3.52 11.78 -1.25
CA LEU A 75 -4.96 11.65 -1.48
C LEU A 75 -5.38 12.29 -2.81
N LYS A 76 -4.92 13.52 -3.09
CA LYS A 76 -5.19 14.20 -4.36
C LYS A 76 -4.65 13.42 -5.56
N ALA A 77 -3.46 12.82 -5.46
CA ALA A 77 -2.91 11.98 -6.52
C ALA A 77 -3.73 10.69 -6.71
N ALA A 78 -4.12 10.04 -5.62
CA ALA A 78 -4.98 8.86 -5.62
C ALA A 78 -6.34 9.11 -6.26
N GLU A 79 -6.97 10.25 -5.98
CA GLU A 79 -8.21 10.73 -6.61
C GLU A 79 -8.00 11.08 -8.09
N GLY A 80 -6.82 11.62 -8.43
CA GLY A 80 -6.36 11.89 -9.79
C GLY A 80 -5.99 10.66 -10.62
N GLY A 81 -6.14 9.45 -10.07
CA GLY A 81 -5.94 8.20 -10.80
C GLY A 81 -4.52 7.62 -10.72
N ILE A 82 -3.65 8.14 -9.84
CA ILE A 82 -2.35 7.51 -9.55
C ILE A 82 -2.60 6.27 -8.70
N GLU A 83 -2.43 5.10 -9.29
CA GLU A 83 -2.76 3.82 -8.66
C GLU A 83 -1.80 3.50 -7.51
N GLU A 84 -0.52 3.86 -7.68
CA GLU A 84 0.54 3.73 -6.67
C GLU A 84 0.22 4.50 -5.38
N ALA A 85 -0.60 5.55 -5.47
CA ALA A 85 -1.01 6.34 -4.32
C ALA A 85 -2.10 5.66 -3.48
N TRP A 86 -2.86 4.71 -4.03
CA TRP A 86 -3.99 4.09 -3.33
C TRP A 86 -3.55 3.29 -2.11
N VAL A 87 -2.47 2.50 -2.22
CA VAL A 87 -1.91 1.75 -1.08
C VAL A 87 -1.37 2.72 -0.02
N VAL A 88 -0.70 3.80 -0.43
CA VAL A 88 -0.18 4.82 0.49
C VAL A 88 -1.31 5.49 1.27
N VAL A 89 -2.40 5.85 0.61
CA VAL A 89 -3.57 6.45 1.26
C VAL A 89 -4.27 5.44 2.18
N GLY A 90 -4.37 4.18 1.75
CA GLY A 90 -4.89 3.08 2.57
C GLY A 90 -4.09 2.91 3.87
N ASP A 91 -2.77 2.88 3.77
CA ASP A 91 -1.83 2.81 4.91
C ASP A 91 -1.97 4.01 5.83
N SER A 92 -2.08 5.22 5.26
CA SER A 92 -2.25 6.44 6.03
C SER A 92 -3.53 6.43 6.86
N TYR A 93 -4.65 5.98 6.30
CA TYR A 93 -5.90 5.84 7.05
C TYR A 93 -5.88 4.70 8.08
N LEU A 94 -5.16 3.61 7.81
CA LEU A 94 -5.02 2.51 8.76
C LEU A 94 -4.26 2.96 10.01
N LYS A 95 -3.13 3.65 9.79
CA LYS A 95 -2.18 4.04 10.84
C LYS A 95 -2.50 5.39 11.46
N GLY A 96 -3.28 6.23 10.79
CA GLY A 96 -3.49 7.63 11.20
C GLY A 96 -2.26 8.49 10.91
N GLU A 97 -1.62 8.27 9.76
CA GLU A 97 -0.42 9.01 9.34
C GLU A 97 -0.84 10.23 8.51
N GLY A 98 -0.67 11.43 9.09
CA GLY A 98 -1.09 12.69 8.46
C GLY A 98 -2.61 12.88 8.40
N THR A 99 -3.38 11.98 9.02
CA THR A 99 -4.84 11.94 9.04
C THR A 99 -5.34 11.19 10.27
N ASP A 100 -6.64 11.23 10.56
CA ASP A 100 -7.23 10.39 11.59
C ASP A 100 -7.34 8.94 11.11
N LYS A 101 -7.28 7.98 12.04
CA LYS A 101 -7.52 6.57 11.72
C LYS A 101 -8.94 6.37 11.19
N ARG A 102 -9.07 5.75 10.01
CA ARG A 102 -10.35 5.46 9.36
C ARG A 102 -10.29 4.09 8.68
N LEU A 103 -10.61 3.05 9.45
CA LEU A 103 -10.55 1.66 8.98
C LEU A 103 -11.39 1.42 7.71
N VAL A 104 -12.63 1.92 7.68
CA VAL A 104 -13.51 1.79 6.50
C VAL A 104 -12.88 2.43 5.26
N SER A 105 -12.31 3.63 5.39
CA SER A 105 -11.64 4.31 4.29
C SER A 105 -10.38 3.57 3.83
N SER A 106 -9.60 3.04 4.77
CA SER A 106 -8.42 2.21 4.46
C SER A 106 -8.79 0.99 3.61
N LEU A 107 -9.81 0.21 4.04
CA LEU A 107 -10.30 -0.95 3.29
C LEU A 107 -10.82 -0.56 1.90
N GLN A 108 -11.50 0.58 1.76
CA GLN A 108 -11.97 1.06 0.46
C GLN A 108 -10.80 1.35 -0.51
N TRP A 109 -9.73 1.96 -0.04
CA TRP A 109 -8.55 2.22 -0.87
C TRP A 109 -7.80 0.94 -1.24
N TYR A 110 -7.64 0.00 -0.31
CA TYR A 110 -7.05 -1.30 -0.65
C TYR A 110 -7.90 -2.09 -1.64
N ARG A 111 -9.24 -2.10 -1.50
CA ARG A 111 -10.14 -2.72 -2.50
C ARG A 111 -9.97 -2.12 -3.88
N LYS A 112 -9.81 -0.80 -3.98
CA LYS A 112 -9.58 -0.11 -5.25
C LYS A 112 -8.30 -0.59 -5.92
N ALA A 113 -7.20 -0.68 -5.17
CA ALA A 113 -5.92 -1.18 -5.66
C ALA A 113 -5.94 -2.68 -5.98
N ALA A 114 -6.50 -3.51 -5.09
CA ALA A 114 -6.68 -4.94 -5.31
C ALA A 114 -7.52 -5.22 -6.58
N GLY A 115 -8.58 -4.43 -6.81
CA GLY A 115 -9.40 -4.50 -8.02
C GLY A 115 -8.67 -4.18 -9.32
N LYS A 116 -7.50 -3.54 -9.26
CA LYS A 116 -6.59 -3.31 -10.40
C LYS A 116 -5.46 -4.33 -10.50
N GLY A 117 -5.41 -5.31 -9.61
CA GLY A 117 -4.38 -6.34 -9.61
C GLY A 117 -3.16 -6.02 -8.74
N ASP A 118 -3.21 -4.98 -7.91
CA ASP A 118 -2.14 -4.70 -6.96
C ASP A 118 -2.08 -5.80 -5.89
N HIS A 119 -1.04 -6.64 -5.96
CA HIS A 119 -0.85 -7.78 -5.08
C HIS A 119 -0.60 -7.34 -3.62
N SER A 120 0.13 -6.24 -3.42
CA SER A 120 0.39 -5.72 -2.07
C SER A 120 -0.91 -5.26 -1.40
N ALA A 121 -1.81 -4.66 -2.17
CA ALA A 121 -3.12 -4.26 -1.68
C ALA A 121 -4.01 -5.46 -1.30
N MET A 122 -3.96 -6.55 -2.08
CA MET A 122 -4.69 -7.79 -1.75
C MET A 122 -4.25 -8.38 -0.42
N ILE A 123 -2.92 -8.46 -0.20
CA ILE A 123 -2.35 -8.95 1.07
C ILE A 123 -2.75 -8.04 2.22
N ARG A 124 -2.58 -6.71 2.08
CA ARG A 124 -2.94 -5.73 3.13
C ARG A 124 -4.42 -5.77 3.47
N LEU A 125 -5.29 -5.92 2.46
CA LEU A 125 -6.73 -6.03 2.67
C LEU A 125 -7.06 -7.27 3.52
N GLY A 126 -6.50 -8.43 3.16
CA GLY A 126 -6.68 -9.67 3.92
C GLY A 126 -6.12 -9.56 5.34
N GLU A 127 -4.90 -9.07 5.50
CA GLU A 127 -4.23 -8.86 6.80
C GLU A 127 -5.08 -7.98 7.72
N VAL A 128 -5.52 -6.81 7.25
CA VAL A 128 -6.31 -5.87 8.05
C VAL A 128 -7.64 -6.47 8.49
N ILE A 129 -8.32 -7.22 7.60
CA ILE A 129 -9.57 -7.90 7.96
C ILE A 129 -9.31 -8.96 9.03
N LEU A 130 -8.26 -9.76 8.88
CA LEU A 130 -7.92 -10.82 9.82
C LEU A 130 -7.52 -10.28 11.20
N ASP A 131 -6.72 -9.21 11.22
CA ASP A 131 -6.24 -8.56 12.46
C ASP A 131 -7.36 -7.87 13.25
N HIS A 132 -8.43 -7.44 12.58
CA HIS A 132 -9.63 -6.90 13.22
C HIS A 132 -10.71 -7.96 13.43
N ASP A 133 -10.33 -9.24 13.46
CA ASP A 133 -11.22 -10.39 13.67
C ASP A 133 -12.39 -10.53 12.68
N GLY A 134 -12.33 -9.81 11.55
CA GLY A 134 -13.48 -9.62 10.68
C GLY A 134 -14.66 -8.97 11.40
N LEU A 135 -14.45 -8.14 12.43
CA LEU A 135 -15.54 -7.41 13.06
C LEU A 135 -16.38 -6.68 12.00
N SER A 136 -17.67 -6.49 12.27
CA SER A 136 -18.53 -5.78 11.32
C SER A 136 -18.00 -4.37 11.08
N ILE A 137 -17.57 -4.11 9.84
CA ILE A 137 -16.95 -2.87 9.42
C ILE A 137 -17.73 -2.33 8.23
N GLY A 138 -18.13 -1.06 8.30
CA GLY A 138 -18.79 -0.38 7.17
C GLY A 138 -20.12 -1.01 6.74
N GLY A 139 -20.81 -1.72 7.65
CA GLY A 139 -22.07 -2.39 7.36
C GLY A 139 -21.94 -3.80 6.77
N GLN A 140 -20.71 -4.30 6.54
CA GLN A 140 -20.48 -5.68 6.18
C GLN A 140 -20.50 -6.57 7.42
N SER A 141 -21.09 -7.74 7.31
CA SER A 141 -21.01 -8.78 8.32
C SER A 141 -19.60 -9.36 8.40
N ARG A 142 -19.34 -10.07 9.49
CA ARG A 142 -18.06 -10.73 9.71
C ARG A 142 -17.74 -11.79 8.67
N ASP A 143 -18.73 -12.61 8.34
CA ASP A 143 -18.53 -13.71 7.40
C ASP A 143 -18.23 -13.19 6.00
N GLU A 144 -18.93 -12.14 5.55
CA GLU A 144 -18.65 -11.46 4.27
C GLU A 144 -17.22 -10.91 4.19
N LEU A 145 -16.70 -10.36 5.29
CA LEU A 145 -15.33 -9.85 5.35
C LEU A 145 -14.31 -11.00 5.30
N LEU A 146 -14.56 -12.11 6.00
CA LEU A 146 -13.65 -13.26 5.98
C LEU A 146 -13.64 -13.96 4.61
N GLU A 147 -14.80 -14.09 3.96
CA GLU A 147 -14.89 -14.58 2.58
C GLU A 147 -14.16 -13.66 1.59
N GLU A 148 -14.30 -12.34 1.77
CA GLU A 148 -13.55 -11.36 1.00
C GLU A 148 -12.03 -11.50 1.19
N ALA A 149 -11.58 -11.63 2.45
CA ALA A 149 -10.18 -11.82 2.76
C ALA A 149 -9.63 -13.10 2.12
N GLU A 150 -10.33 -14.23 2.25
CA GLU A 150 -9.92 -15.48 1.60
C GLU A 150 -9.77 -15.30 0.10
N LYS A 151 -10.77 -14.69 -0.55
CA LYS A 151 -10.76 -14.46 -2.00
C LYS A 151 -9.53 -13.67 -2.44
N TRP A 152 -9.24 -12.54 -1.80
CA TRP A 152 -8.10 -11.71 -2.16
C TRP A 152 -6.76 -12.40 -1.86
N LEU A 153 -6.66 -13.10 -0.72
CA LEU A 153 -5.44 -13.81 -0.35
C LEU A 153 -5.16 -15.01 -1.26
N ARG A 154 -6.19 -15.69 -1.78
CA ARG A 154 -6.03 -16.71 -2.82
C ARG A 154 -5.47 -16.12 -4.11
N LEU A 155 -6.00 -14.97 -4.55
CA LEU A 155 -5.47 -14.27 -5.73
C LEU A 155 -4.02 -13.80 -5.52
N ALA A 156 -3.70 -13.26 -4.34
CA ALA A 156 -2.34 -12.82 -4.02
C ALA A 156 -1.33 -13.97 -3.88
N SER A 157 -1.80 -15.21 -3.66
CA SER A 157 -0.96 -16.41 -3.54
C SER A 157 -0.70 -17.09 -4.89
N ASP A 158 -1.09 -16.48 -6.02
CA ASP A 158 -0.80 -16.96 -7.37
C ASP A 158 -0.14 -15.84 -8.20
N PRO A 159 1.21 -15.83 -8.33
CA PRO A 159 2.14 -16.90 -7.96
C PRO A 159 2.37 -17.01 -6.43
N PRO A 160 2.88 -18.16 -5.94
CA PRO A 160 3.16 -18.36 -4.51
C PRO A 160 4.08 -17.29 -3.91
N GLU A 161 3.52 -16.46 -3.03
CA GLU A 161 4.27 -15.49 -2.22
C GLU A 161 4.16 -15.85 -0.74
N ALA A 162 5.28 -15.76 -0.02
CA ALA A 162 5.40 -16.21 1.36
C ALA A 162 4.38 -15.54 2.29
N GLU A 163 4.18 -14.22 2.15
CA GLU A 163 3.27 -13.46 3.01
C GLU A 163 1.80 -13.73 2.66
N ALA A 164 1.44 -13.74 1.38
CA ALA A 164 0.09 -14.08 0.93
C ALA A 164 -0.34 -15.47 1.41
N LEU A 165 0.54 -16.47 1.29
CA LEU A 165 0.31 -17.83 1.75
C LEU A 165 0.16 -17.90 3.28
N TYR A 166 0.98 -17.15 4.01
CA TYR A 166 0.85 -17.08 5.46
C TYR A 166 -0.49 -16.50 5.88
N GLN A 167 -0.91 -15.38 5.29
CA GLN A 167 -2.20 -14.76 5.60
C GLN A 167 -3.37 -15.67 5.18
N LEU A 168 -3.30 -16.35 4.03
CA LEU A 168 -4.30 -17.34 3.63
C LEU A 168 -4.36 -18.50 4.62
N SER A 169 -3.22 -18.97 5.12
CA SER A 169 -3.16 -20.00 6.15
C SER A 169 -3.87 -19.56 7.43
N ARG A 170 -3.69 -18.29 7.86
CA ARG A 170 -4.37 -17.73 9.03
C ARG A 170 -5.87 -17.74 8.82
N CYS A 171 -6.35 -17.34 7.65
CA CYS A 171 -7.77 -17.33 7.30
C CYS A 171 -8.39 -18.74 7.37
N LEU A 172 -7.81 -19.72 6.66
CA LEU A 172 -8.36 -21.08 6.55
C LEU A 172 -8.28 -21.91 7.84
N ARG A 173 -7.43 -21.52 8.79
CA ARG A 173 -7.28 -22.20 10.09
C ARG A 173 -8.21 -21.65 11.18
N ARG A 174 -9.01 -20.63 10.88
CA ARG A 174 -9.99 -20.08 11.83
C ARG A 174 -11.16 -21.05 12.04
N VAL A 175 -11.30 -21.57 13.25
CA VAL A 175 -12.37 -22.54 13.60
C VAL A 175 -13.77 -21.93 13.50
N ASP A 176 -13.86 -20.61 13.65
CA ASP A 176 -15.09 -19.82 13.66
C ASP A 176 -15.42 -19.18 12.30
N TYR A 177 -14.74 -19.58 11.24
CA TYR A 177 -14.99 -19.18 9.87
C TYR A 177 -15.70 -20.31 9.11
N ILE A 178 -16.80 -20.00 8.41
CA ILE A 178 -17.58 -21.03 7.71
C ILE A 178 -16.81 -21.73 6.59
N GLY A 179 -15.86 -21.02 5.97
CA GLY A 179 -14.94 -21.55 4.95
C GLY A 179 -13.68 -22.22 5.53
N VAL A 180 -13.67 -22.58 6.82
CA VAL A 180 -12.52 -23.24 7.47
C VAL A 180 -12.10 -24.49 6.69
N ASN A 181 -10.81 -24.56 6.38
CA ASN A 181 -10.17 -25.74 5.79
C ASN A 181 -8.79 -25.91 6.43
N ILE A 182 -8.77 -26.53 7.60
CA ILE A 182 -7.55 -26.65 8.42
C ILE A 182 -6.45 -27.39 7.65
N ILE A 183 -6.80 -28.42 6.88
CA ILE A 183 -5.83 -29.21 6.11
C ILE A 183 -5.14 -28.31 5.09
N GLU A 184 -5.92 -27.62 4.25
CA GLU A 184 -5.38 -26.67 3.28
C GLU A 184 -4.60 -25.54 3.97
N GLY A 185 -5.14 -25.00 5.06
CA GLY A 185 -4.46 -23.94 5.82
C GLY A 185 -3.09 -24.38 6.33
N VAL A 186 -2.93 -25.62 6.78
CA VAL A 186 -1.62 -26.17 7.18
C VAL A 186 -0.70 -26.36 5.97
N GLU A 187 -1.21 -26.74 4.80
CA GLU A 187 -0.43 -26.81 3.57
C GLU A 187 0.10 -25.43 3.15
N LYS A 188 -0.74 -24.39 3.19
CA LYS A 188 -0.33 -23.01 2.89
C LYS A 188 0.70 -22.50 3.92
N LEU A 189 0.55 -22.84 5.20
CA LEU A 189 1.51 -22.50 6.24
C LEU A 189 2.88 -23.14 5.96
N LYS A 190 2.91 -24.42 5.57
CA LYS A 190 4.16 -25.10 5.19
C LYS A 190 4.83 -24.44 3.99
N ALA A 191 4.05 -24.17 2.94
CA ALA A 191 4.57 -23.48 1.75
C ALA A 191 5.15 -22.09 2.08
N ALA A 192 4.47 -21.30 2.92
CA ALA A 192 4.99 -20.02 3.41
C ALA A 192 6.32 -20.18 4.18
N ALA A 193 6.41 -21.18 5.05
CA ALA A 193 7.61 -21.47 5.83
C ALA A 193 8.80 -21.90 4.94
N GLU A 194 8.54 -22.71 3.92
CA GLU A 194 9.54 -23.15 2.91
C GLU A 194 10.06 -21.97 2.08
N LEU A 195 9.20 -20.97 1.81
CA LEU A 195 9.58 -19.70 1.17
C LEU A 195 10.30 -18.72 2.11
N GLY A 196 10.60 -19.11 3.36
CA GLY A 196 11.39 -18.31 4.30
C GLY A 196 10.57 -17.37 5.19
N GLN A 197 9.24 -17.49 5.22
CA GLN A 197 8.40 -16.67 6.11
C GLN A 197 8.61 -17.08 7.58
N VAL A 198 9.25 -16.20 8.35
CA VAL A 198 9.75 -16.51 9.70
C VAL A 198 8.61 -16.85 10.68
N THR A 199 7.49 -16.12 10.61
CA THR A 199 6.34 -16.36 11.49
C THR A 199 5.68 -17.71 11.20
N ALA A 200 5.66 -18.14 9.94
CA ALA A 200 5.15 -19.41 9.48
C ALA A 200 6.05 -20.55 9.94
N GLN A 201 7.38 -20.39 9.82
CA GLN A 201 8.36 -21.33 10.37
C GLN A 201 8.19 -21.52 11.87
N ASN A 202 8.05 -20.42 12.63
CA ASN A 202 7.81 -20.47 14.06
C ASN A 202 6.47 -21.16 14.39
N THR A 203 5.39 -20.80 13.69
CA THR A 203 4.06 -21.38 13.90
C THR A 203 4.06 -22.88 13.61
N LEU A 204 4.72 -23.31 12.54
CA LEU A 204 4.84 -24.72 12.18
C LEU A 204 5.71 -25.48 13.19
N GLY A 205 6.81 -24.87 13.65
CA GLY A 205 7.67 -25.42 14.70
C GLY A 205 6.88 -25.70 15.99
N VAL A 206 6.05 -24.76 16.44
CA VAL A 206 5.17 -24.97 17.60
C VAL A 206 4.17 -26.11 17.36
N CYS A 207 3.59 -26.22 16.16
CA CYS A 207 2.64 -27.28 15.84
C CYS A 207 3.27 -28.69 15.75
N LEU A 208 4.58 -28.81 15.50
CA LEU A 208 5.28 -30.10 15.32
C LEU A 208 6.03 -30.57 16.58
N ILE A 209 6.10 -29.74 17.63
CA ILE A 209 6.75 -30.08 18.91
C ILE A 209 5.77 -30.80 19.88
N VAL A 210 4.48 -30.82 19.57
CA VAL A 210 3.41 -31.48 20.36
C VAL A 210 3.09 -32.85 19.80
#